data_AF-A0AAV3UBE0-F1
#
_entry.id   AF-A0AAV3UBE0-F1
#
_cell.length_a   1.000
_cell.length_b   1.000
_cell.length_c   1.000
_cell.angle_alpha   90.00
_cell.angle_beta   90.00
_cell.angle_gamma   90.00
#
_symmetry.space_group_name_H-M   'P 1'
#
loop_
_entity.id
_entity.type
_entity.pdbx_description
1 polymer ?
#
loop_
_entity_poly.entity_id
_entity_poly.type
_entity_poly.pdbx_seq_one_letter_code
_entity_poly.pdbx_strand_id
1 'polypeptide(L)'
;MGTIAALTAVGVGSTQVFGEESVPIEIAKVEPEAEFVTFENTEMEDVDVSGYVVEFEYDNDGTDQRRTLPEGTVIGGGQSLIVATGAKEVPEADVKLDYDGDVLNNDDTDVVA
;
A
#
# COMPACT_ATOMS: atom_id res chain seq x y z
N MET A 1 17.46 51.41 3.66
CA MET A 1 16.38 50.84 4.48
C MET A 1 15.18 50.67 3.55
N GLY A 2 14.98 49.44 3.07
CA GLY A 2 14.09 49.14 1.95
C GLY A 2 12.63 49.00 2.40
N THR A 3 11.75 49.71 1.71
CA THR A 3 10.29 49.55 1.79
C THR A 3 9.86 48.35 0.96
N ILE A 4 9.11 47.44 1.57
CA ILE A 4 8.46 46.31 0.92
C ILE A 4 7.18 46.85 0.25
N ALA A 5 7.03 46.62 -1.05
CA ALA A 5 5.76 46.76 -1.75
C ALA A 5 5.43 45.41 -2.38
N ALA A 6 4.52 44.67 -1.74
CA ALA A 6 3.91 43.48 -2.28
C ALA A 6 2.92 43.87 -3.38
N LEU A 7 2.95 43.17 -4.51
CA LEU A 7 1.87 43.03 -5.50
C LEU A 7 2.29 41.97 -6.52
N THR A 8 1.90 40.72 -6.31
CA THR A 8 1.73 39.75 -7.39
C THR A 8 0.39 39.06 -7.21
N ALA A 9 -0.41 39.13 -8.27
CA ALA A 9 -1.80 38.76 -8.34
C ALA A 9 -2.04 37.30 -7.95
N VAL A 10 -3.13 37.04 -7.21
CA VAL A 10 -3.70 35.71 -7.09
C VAL A 10 -4.37 35.39 -8.43
N GLY A 11 -3.63 34.73 -9.31
CA GLY A 11 -4.23 34.04 -10.44
C GLY A 11 -5.01 32.85 -9.89
N VAL A 12 -6.30 32.78 -10.23
CA VAL A 12 -7.10 31.56 -10.09
C VAL A 12 -6.50 30.55 -11.08
N GLY A 13 -5.47 29.86 -10.63
CA GLY A 13 -4.78 28.80 -11.34
C GLY A 13 -4.72 27.63 -10.38
N SER A 14 -5.28 26.52 -10.83
CA SER A 14 -5.26 25.19 -10.23
C SER A 14 -4.28 25.06 -9.07
N THR A 15 -4.79 24.70 -7.89
CA THR A 15 -4.00 23.98 -6.89
C THR A 15 -3.47 22.72 -7.56
N GLN A 16 -2.33 22.83 -8.23
CA GLN A 16 -1.54 21.67 -8.60
C GLN A 16 -0.82 21.27 -7.32
N VAL A 17 -1.36 20.25 -6.66
CA VAL A 17 -0.62 19.46 -5.68
C VAL A 17 0.48 18.76 -6.48
N PHE A 18 1.66 19.36 -6.52
CA PHE A 18 2.87 18.66 -6.93
C PHE A 18 3.38 17.94 -5.69
N GLY A 19 3.20 16.62 -5.64
CA GLY A 19 3.83 15.76 -4.63
C GLY A 19 2.91 14.77 -3.90
N GLU A 20 1.89 14.22 -4.54
CA GLU A 20 1.49 12.84 -4.25
C GLU A 20 2.10 12.01 -5.38
N GLU A 21 3.31 11.50 -5.16
CA GLU A 21 3.80 10.42 -6.02
C GLU A 21 2.90 9.23 -5.68
N SER A 22 1.80 9.09 -6.43
CA SER A 22 0.97 7.90 -6.36
C SER A 22 1.89 6.74 -6.71
N VAL A 23 2.23 5.93 -5.71
CA VAL A 23 3.00 4.71 -5.95
C VAL A 23 2.21 3.90 -6.98
N PRO A 24 2.82 3.36 -8.05
CA PRO A 24 2.10 2.64 -9.10
C PRO A 24 1.57 1.27 -8.65
N ILE A 25 1.39 1.07 -7.35
CA ILE A 25 0.93 -0.17 -6.74
C ILE A 25 -0.53 0.00 -6.30
N GLU A 26 -1.39 -0.90 -6.76
CA GLU A 26 -2.80 -0.97 -6.37
C GLU A 26 -3.13 -2.30 -5.69
N ILE A 27 -4.14 -2.30 -4.82
CA ILE A 27 -4.69 -3.54 -4.26
C ILE A 27 -5.60 -4.17 -5.32
N ALA A 28 -5.12 -5.24 -5.95
CA ALA A 28 -5.87 -5.97 -6.96
C ALA A 28 -6.91 -6.91 -6.36
N LYS A 29 -6.63 -7.47 -5.17
CA LYS A 29 -7.47 -8.50 -4.55
C LYS A 29 -7.26 -8.60 -3.04
N VAL A 30 -8.36 -8.82 -2.30
CA VAL A 30 -8.34 -9.21 -0.89
C VAL A 30 -9.11 -10.54 -0.77
N GLU A 31 -8.49 -11.55 -0.15
CA GLU A 31 -9.04 -12.89 0.01
C GLU A 31 -9.02 -13.29 1.49
N PRO A 32 -10.04 -12.89 2.28
CA PRO A 32 -10.05 -13.12 3.72
C PRO A 32 -10.10 -14.62 4.07
N GLU A 33 -10.88 -15.41 3.32
CA GLU A 33 -11.00 -16.85 3.57
C GLU A 33 -9.67 -17.59 3.36
N ALA A 34 -8.80 -17.06 2.50
CA ALA A 34 -7.48 -17.62 2.20
C ALA A 34 -6.33 -16.84 2.85
N GLU A 35 -6.61 -15.75 3.58
CA GLU A 35 -5.65 -14.96 4.35
C GLU A 35 -4.52 -14.33 3.52
N PHE A 36 -4.86 -13.72 2.38
CA PHE A 36 -3.90 -12.98 1.56
C PHE A 36 -4.47 -11.74 0.86
N VAL A 37 -3.56 -10.85 0.47
CA VAL A 37 -3.82 -9.69 -0.38
C VAL A 37 -2.91 -9.75 -1.60
N THR A 38 -3.44 -9.37 -2.77
CA THR A 38 -2.68 -9.24 -3.99
C THR A 38 -2.53 -7.77 -4.35
N PHE A 39 -1.29 -7.35 -4.55
CA PHE A 39 -0.92 -6.03 -5.05
C PHE A 39 -0.52 -6.15 -6.52
N GLU A 40 -0.85 -5.16 -7.33
CA GLU A 40 -0.46 -5.10 -8.74
C GLU A 40 0.35 -3.83 -9.01
N ASN A 41 1.47 -3.99 -9.72
CA ASN A 41 2.18 -2.87 -10.30
C ASN A 41 1.53 -2.49 -11.64
N THR A 42 0.92 -1.30 -11.66
CA THR A 42 0.18 -0.75 -12.79
C THR A 42 1.08 -0.15 -13.87
N GLU A 43 2.36 0.05 -13.58
CA GLU A 43 3.37 0.51 -14.53
C GLU A 43 4.09 -0.64 -15.21
N MET A 44 4.81 -0.34 -16.31
CA MET A 44 5.61 -1.33 -17.05
C MET A 44 7.05 -1.44 -16.55
N GLU A 45 7.43 -0.63 -15.56
CA GLU A 45 8.75 -0.60 -14.95
C GLU A 45 8.72 -1.35 -13.61
N ASP A 46 9.84 -1.95 -13.23
CA ASP A 46 9.95 -2.67 -11.96
C ASP A 46 9.90 -1.69 -10.78
N VAL A 47 9.15 -2.04 -9.74
CA VAL A 47 8.98 -1.22 -8.53
C VAL A 47 9.56 -1.95 -7.34
N ASP A 48 10.54 -1.33 -6.67
CA ASP A 48 11.07 -1.81 -5.41
C ASP A 48 10.15 -1.38 -4.26
N VAL A 49 9.56 -2.37 -3.59
CA VAL A 49 8.65 -2.19 -2.45
C VAL A 49 9.27 -2.66 -1.14
N SER A 50 10.59 -2.82 -1.11
CA SER A 50 11.34 -3.10 0.13
C SER A 50 11.06 -2.05 1.18
N GLY A 51 10.76 -2.46 2.41
CA GLY A 51 10.48 -1.53 3.51
C GLY A 51 9.10 -0.89 3.50
N TYR A 52 8.27 -1.14 2.47
CA TYR A 52 6.87 -0.71 2.47
C TYR A 52 6.11 -1.42 3.57
N VAL A 53 5.10 -0.76 4.12
CA VAL A 53 4.27 -1.31 5.18
C VAL A 53 2.92 -1.66 4.57
N VAL A 54 2.49 -2.90 4.79
CA VAL A 54 1.11 -3.34 4.55
C VAL A 54 0.37 -3.28 5.87
N GLU A 55 -0.75 -2.58 5.89
CA GLU A 55 -1.70 -2.50 7.00
C GLU A 55 -2.98 -3.22 6.60
N PHE A 56 -3.24 -4.40 7.19
CA PHE A 56 -4.41 -5.22 6.83
C PHE A 56 -5.73 -4.71 7.42
N GLU A 57 -5.65 -3.79 8.39
CA GLU A 57 -6.81 -3.18 9.05
C GLU A 57 -6.54 -1.66 9.21
N TYR A 58 -6.54 -0.96 8.08
CA TYR A 58 -6.39 0.48 8.00
C TYR A 58 -7.64 1.20 8.55
N ASP A 59 -7.44 2.38 9.15
CA ASP A 59 -8.51 3.21 9.76
C ASP A 59 -9.22 2.56 10.97
N ASN A 60 -8.59 1.55 11.58
CA ASN A 60 -9.03 0.95 12.84
C ASN A 60 -7.98 1.15 13.94
N ASP A 61 -8.14 2.22 14.73
CA ASP A 61 -7.24 2.55 15.85
C ASP A 61 -7.14 1.44 16.93
N GLY A 62 -8.00 0.41 16.87
CA GLY A 62 -8.05 -0.69 17.84
C GLY A 62 -7.11 -1.86 17.55
N THR A 63 -6.60 -1.99 16.33
CA THR A 63 -5.85 -3.17 15.88
C THR A 63 -4.65 -2.77 15.02
N ASP A 64 -3.43 -3.05 15.50
CA ASP A 64 -2.20 -2.81 14.72
C ASP A 64 -1.82 -4.07 13.93
N GLN A 65 -2.19 -4.09 12.65
CA GLN A 65 -1.84 -5.15 11.71
C GLN A 65 -0.88 -4.67 10.62
N ARG A 66 0.11 -3.86 11.02
CA ARG A 66 1.17 -3.40 10.12
C ARG A 66 2.31 -4.41 10.02
N ARG A 67 2.73 -4.72 8.79
CA ARG A 67 3.96 -5.48 8.52
C ARG A 67 4.78 -4.87 7.40
N THR A 68 6.08 -4.84 7.62
CA THR A 68 7.04 -4.36 6.64
C THR A 68 7.39 -5.46 5.65
N LEU A 69 7.33 -5.15 4.36
CA LEU A 69 7.79 -6.03 3.30
C LEU A 69 9.31 -6.22 3.38
N PRO A 70 9.81 -7.45 3.16
CA PRO A 70 11.23 -7.75 3.32
C PRO A 70 12.09 -7.02 2.28
N GLU A 71 13.37 -6.86 2.61
CA GLU A 71 14.36 -6.28 1.70
C GLU A 71 14.49 -7.13 0.43
N GLY A 72 14.59 -6.46 -0.72
CA GLY A 72 14.68 -7.07 -2.04
C GLY A 72 13.32 -7.44 -2.63
N THR A 73 12.20 -6.99 -2.06
CA THR A 73 10.87 -7.24 -2.62
C THR A 73 10.65 -6.30 -3.80
N VAL A 74 10.51 -6.86 -4.99
CA VAL A 74 10.31 -6.12 -6.24
C VAL A 74 9.09 -6.66 -6.95
N ILE A 75 8.21 -5.77 -7.41
CA ILE A 75 7.08 -6.11 -8.27
C ILE A 75 7.46 -5.71 -9.70
N GLY A 76 7.61 -6.71 -10.56
CA GLY A 76 7.90 -6.46 -11.97
C GLY A 76 6.81 -5.63 -12.65
N GLY A 77 7.16 -4.91 -13.72
CA GLY A 77 6.19 -4.12 -14.47
C GLY A 77 4.98 -4.95 -14.95
N GLY A 78 3.76 -4.54 -14.60
CA GLY A 78 2.52 -5.25 -14.92
C GLY A 78 2.39 -6.61 -14.23
N GLN A 79 3.15 -6.88 -13.17
CA GLN A 79 3.08 -8.10 -12.38
C GLN A 79 2.37 -7.84 -11.05
N SER A 80 2.04 -8.94 -10.38
CA SER A 80 1.41 -8.91 -9.06
C SER A 80 2.32 -9.49 -7.98
N LEU A 81 2.09 -9.09 -6.74
CA LEU A 81 2.70 -9.60 -5.53
C LEU A 81 1.61 -10.12 -4.60
N ILE A 82 1.68 -11.39 -4.23
CA ILE A 82 0.77 -12.01 -3.26
C ILE A 82 1.43 -12.01 -1.89
N VAL A 83 0.81 -11.27 -0.95
CA VAL A 83 1.24 -11.18 0.45
C VAL A 83 0.26 -11.97 1.32
N ALA A 84 0.72 -13.11 1.84
CA ALA A 84 -0.03 -13.91 2.79
C ALA A 84 0.25 -13.47 4.23
N THR A 85 -0.79 -13.45 5.07
CA THR A 85 -0.68 -13.05 6.47
C THR A 85 0.07 -14.08 7.32
N GLY A 86 0.11 -15.33 6.87
CA GLY A 86 0.70 -16.47 7.59
C GLY A 86 -0.32 -17.25 8.42
N ALA A 87 -1.54 -16.74 8.57
CA ALA A 87 -2.61 -17.42 9.28
C ALA A 87 -3.04 -18.73 8.59
N LYS A 88 -2.94 -18.78 7.25
CA LYS A 88 -3.22 -19.96 6.42
C LYS A 88 -2.10 -20.21 5.43
N GLU A 89 -2.01 -21.46 4.96
CA GLU A 89 -1.07 -21.83 3.91
C GLU A 89 -1.55 -21.29 2.57
N VAL A 90 -0.76 -20.40 1.98
CA VAL A 90 -0.96 -19.88 0.62
C VAL A 90 0.24 -20.32 -0.23
N PRO A 91 0.10 -21.39 -1.04
CA PRO A 91 1.22 -21.94 -1.82
C PRO A 91 1.79 -20.98 -2.85
N GLU A 92 0.94 -20.09 -3.37
CA GLU A 92 1.26 -19.09 -4.40
C GLU A 92 1.78 -17.76 -3.83
N ALA A 93 1.91 -17.62 -2.51
CA ALA A 93 2.36 -16.38 -1.92
C ALA A 93 3.85 -16.08 -2.19
N ASP A 94 4.12 -14.88 -2.67
CA ASP A 94 5.46 -14.33 -2.88
C ASP A 94 6.09 -13.88 -1.56
N VAL A 95 5.28 -13.27 -0.69
CA VAL A 95 5.66 -12.88 0.67
C VAL A 95 4.75 -13.58 1.67
N LYS A 96 5.36 -14.18 2.68
CA LYS A 96 4.67 -14.82 3.80
C LYS A 96 5.04 -14.09 5.07
N LEU A 97 4.05 -13.51 5.71
CA LEU A 97 4.18 -12.88 7.02
C LEU A 97 3.94 -13.95 8.11
N ASP A 98 4.27 -13.61 9.35
CA ASP A 98 4.19 -14.53 10.49
C ASP A 98 3.18 -14.02 11.53
N TYR A 99 1.91 -13.87 11.17
CA TYR A 99 0.85 -13.60 12.14
C TYR A 99 0.42 -14.87 12.89
N ASP A 100 0.26 -14.74 14.22
CA ASP A 100 -0.30 -15.77 15.08
C ASP A 100 -1.84 -15.68 15.12
N GLY A 101 -2.50 -16.11 14.04
CA GLY A 101 -3.96 -16.17 13.94
C GLY A 101 -4.53 -15.42 12.73
N ASP A 102 -5.84 -15.57 12.51
CA ASP A 102 -6.57 -14.92 11.41
C ASP A 102 -6.42 -13.39 11.51
N VAL A 103 -6.13 -12.77 10.37
CA VAL A 103 -5.85 -11.32 10.27
C VAL A 103 -6.98 -10.64 9.50
N LEU A 104 -7.40 -11.22 8.38
CA LEU A 104 -8.46 -10.69 7.55
C LEU A 104 -9.84 -11.16 8.04
N ASN A 105 -10.81 -10.27 8.02
CA ASN A 105 -12.15 -10.54 8.50
C ASN A 105 -13.00 -11.25 7.42
N ASN A 106 -13.58 -12.40 7.79
CA ASN A 106 -14.45 -13.17 6.89
C ASN A 106 -15.92 -12.74 6.92
N ASP A 107 -16.32 -11.99 7.95
CA ASP A 107 -17.69 -11.59 8.24
C ASP A 107 -17.94 -10.09 7.95
N ASP A 108 -16.90 -9.26 7.99
CA ASP A 108 -16.92 -7.82 7.70
C ASP A 108 -15.87 -7.44 6.63
N THR A 109 -15.84 -6.18 6.22
CA THR A 109 -14.89 -5.69 5.20
C THR A 109 -13.59 -5.23 5.85
N ASP A 110 -12.45 -5.74 5.39
CA ASP A 110 -11.14 -5.18 5.71
C ASP A 110 -10.82 -3.99 4.82
N VAL A 111 -10.21 -2.95 5.40
CA VAL A 111 -9.58 -1.86 4.65
C VAL A 111 -8.08 -2.10 4.68
N VAL A 112 -7.46 -2.33 3.52
CA VAL A 112 -6.01 -2.57 3.42
C VAL A 112 -5.33 -1.34 2.83
N ALA A 113 -4.15 -0.99 3.35
CA ALA A 113 -3.31 0.12 2.87
C ALA A 113 -1.82 -0.26 2.80
#